data_AF-A0A0U1DE77-F1
#
_entry.id   AF-A0A0U1DE77-F1
#
_cell.length_a   1.000
_cell.length_b   1.000
_cell.length_c   1.000
_cell.angle_alpha   90.00
_cell.angle_beta   90.00
_cell.angle_gamma   90.00
#
_symmetry.space_group_name_H-M   'P 1'
#
loop_
_entity.id
_entity.type
_entity.pdbx_description
1 polymer ?
#
loop_
_entity_poly.entity_id
_entity_poly.type
_entity_poly.pdbx_seq_one_letter_code
_entity_poly.pdbx_strand_id
1 'polypeptide(L)'
;MTRRRFLRHVTDAQPDLSTEQRPRRFAYPPNLFVVDGGAPQVNAAAAVLDELGVTDVAVIGLAKRLEEVWVPSEPDPVIFPRNSEGLYLLQRVRDEAHRFAISYHRSKRSKRMTASALDSVRGLGEQRRKALVTHFGSVARLKEATVEEITAVPGIGVATARAVLAALGGGPPVESGGGPPVESESPENGDPRSENGAGLGDSGRPQRLSRMIDAGCRDDG
;
A
#
# COMPACT_ATOMS: atom_id res chain seq x y z
N MET A 1 -13.96 -12.81 9.79
CA MET A 1 -13.06 -12.03 10.68
C MET A 1 -13.69 -11.86 12.06
N THR A 2 -14.97 -11.46 12.14
CA THR A 2 -15.80 -11.39 13.36
C THR A 2 -15.70 -12.65 14.22
N ARG A 3 -16.03 -13.83 13.67
CA ARG A 3 -15.95 -15.11 14.39
C ARG A 3 -14.57 -15.36 15.01
N ARG A 4 -13.49 -15.23 14.24
CA ARG A 4 -12.10 -15.41 14.74
C ARG A 4 -11.74 -14.41 15.86
N ARG A 5 -12.25 -13.19 15.79
CA ARG A 5 -11.96 -12.14 16.78
C ARG A 5 -12.69 -12.39 18.10
N PHE A 6 -13.96 -12.76 18.06
CA PHE A 6 -14.79 -12.96 19.25
C PHE A 6 -14.67 -14.36 19.86
N LEU A 7 -14.35 -15.41 19.07
CA LEU A 7 -14.03 -16.72 19.62
C LEU A 7 -12.90 -16.66 20.66
N ARG A 8 -11.87 -15.85 20.38
CA ARG A 8 -10.76 -15.66 21.33
C ARG A 8 -11.24 -15.04 22.65
N HIS A 9 -12.20 -14.12 22.59
CA HIS A 9 -12.77 -13.52 23.80
C HIS A 9 -13.58 -14.55 24.59
N VAL A 10 -14.45 -15.33 23.94
CA VAL A 10 -15.23 -16.39 24.61
C VAL A 10 -14.30 -17.42 25.28
N THR A 11 -13.16 -17.73 24.66
CA THR A 11 -12.16 -18.64 25.23
C THR A 11 -11.40 -18.01 26.41
N ASP A 12 -11.07 -16.72 26.34
CA ASP A 12 -10.38 -15.99 27.41
C ASP A 12 -11.32 -15.60 28.58
N ALA A 13 -12.65 -15.60 28.38
CA ALA A 13 -13.69 -15.28 29.37
C ALA A 13 -14.05 -16.46 30.31
N GLN A 14 -13.49 -17.65 30.06
CA GLN A 14 -13.50 -18.76 31.01
C GLN A 14 -12.14 -18.77 31.74
N PRO A 15 -11.97 -18.00 32.83
CA PRO A 15 -10.73 -18.04 33.57
C PRO A 15 -10.62 -19.41 34.24
N ASP A 16 -9.66 -20.22 33.80
CA ASP A 16 -9.08 -21.22 34.69
C ASP A 16 -8.49 -20.45 35.89
N LEU A 17 -9.07 -20.66 37.07
CA LEU A 17 -8.72 -20.01 38.34
C LEU A 17 -7.27 -20.30 38.80
N SER A 18 -6.47 -21.05 38.03
CA SER A 18 -5.15 -21.54 38.45
C SER A 18 -3.94 -20.74 37.94
N THR A 19 -4.09 -19.73 37.08
CA THR A 19 -2.91 -19.02 36.52
C THR A 19 -2.98 -17.50 36.61
N GLU A 20 -2.11 -16.90 37.44
CA GLU A 20 -1.82 -15.46 37.47
C GLU A 20 -1.10 -15.00 36.19
N GLN A 21 -1.77 -15.09 35.04
CA GLN A 21 -1.24 -14.63 33.77
C GLN A 21 -1.71 -13.21 33.50
N ARG A 22 -0.75 -12.29 33.42
CA ARG A 22 -0.97 -10.88 33.04
C ARG A 22 -1.90 -10.82 31.81
N PRO A 23 -3.04 -10.11 31.87
CA PRO A 23 -4.02 -10.12 30.79
C PRO A 23 -3.34 -9.72 29.48
N ARG A 24 -3.30 -10.65 28.52
CA ARG A 24 -2.75 -10.41 27.20
C ARG A 24 -3.64 -9.39 26.50
N ARG A 25 -3.04 -8.51 25.66
CA ARG A 25 -3.73 -7.39 24.99
C ARG A 25 -5.13 -7.82 24.49
N PHE A 26 -6.16 -7.08 24.91
CA PHE A 26 -7.60 -7.32 24.70
C PHE A 26 -8.28 -8.37 25.60
N ALA A 27 -7.94 -8.41 26.89
CA ALA A 27 -8.68 -9.24 27.86
C ALA A 27 -10.14 -8.80 28.08
N TYR A 28 -10.51 -7.58 27.68
CA TYR A 28 -11.88 -7.07 27.77
C TYR A 28 -12.50 -6.92 26.38
N PRO A 29 -13.77 -7.35 26.20
CA PRO A 29 -14.49 -7.13 24.96
C PRO A 29 -14.76 -5.63 24.78
N PRO A 30 -14.74 -5.11 23.54
CA PRO A 30 -15.10 -3.72 23.30
C PRO A 30 -16.59 -3.53 23.62
N ASN A 31 -16.97 -2.37 24.17
CA ASN A 31 -18.39 -2.07 24.39
C ASN A 31 -19.17 -1.85 23.08
N LEU A 32 -18.46 -1.50 22.00
CA LEU A 32 -19.03 -1.22 20.68
C LEU A 32 -18.18 -1.84 19.57
N PHE A 33 -18.83 -2.55 18.66
CA PHE A 33 -18.25 -3.10 17.45
C PHE A 33 -18.84 -2.40 16.22
N VAL A 34 -18.00 -1.64 15.52
CA VAL A 34 -18.37 -0.88 14.32
C VAL A 34 -17.97 -1.65 13.06
N VAL A 35 -18.93 -1.84 12.15
CA VAL A 35 -18.76 -2.53 10.86
C VAL A 35 -18.74 -1.50 9.72
N ASP A 36 -17.76 -1.57 8.81
CA ASP A 36 -17.71 -0.73 7.59
C ASP A 36 -18.69 -1.31 6.55
N GLY A 37 -19.97 -0.96 6.67
CA GLY A 37 -21.05 -1.52 5.86
C GLY A 37 -22.45 -1.09 6.32
N GLY A 38 -23.46 -1.43 5.54
CA GLY A 38 -24.87 -1.17 5.84
C GLY A 38 -25.56 -2.37 6.50
N ALA A 39 -26.89 -2.37 6.50
CA ALA A 39 -27.73 -3.38 7.14
C ALA A 39 -27.28 -4.85 6.93
N PRO A 40 -26.98 -5.30 5.69
CA PRO A 40 -26.59 -6.69 5.46
C PRO A 40 -25.31 -7.10 6.20
N GLN A 41 -24.31 -6.21 6.26
CA GLN A 41 -23.05 -6.48 6.95
C GLN A 41 -23.22 -6.45 8.47
N VAL A 42 -24.06 -5.55 8.97
CA VAL A 42 -24.37 -5.43 10.40
C VAL A 42 -25.12 -6.65 10.91
N ASN A 43 -26.18 -7.06 10.21
CA ASN A 43 -26.96 -8.24 10.57
C ASN A 43 -26.13 -9.52 10.52
N ALA A 44 -25.24 -9.65 9.52
CA ALA A 44 -24.31 -10.76 9.47
C ALA A 44 -23.31 -10.77 10.64
N ALA A 45 -22.86 -9.60 11.08
CA ALA A 45 -21.99 -9.49 12.25
C ALA A 45 -22.72 -9.81 13.56
N ALA A 46 -23.95 -9.33 13.71
CA ALA A 46 -24.82 -9.60 14.85
C ALA A 46 -25.13 -11.09 14.98
N ALA A 47 -25.54 -11.75 13.89
CA ALA A 47 -25.79 -13.20 13.88
C ALA A 47 -24.57 -14.01 14.35
N VAL A 48 -23.36 -13.59 13.98
CA VAL A 48 -22.12 -14.25 14.45
C VAL A 48 -21.87 -14.02 15.94
N LEU A 49 -22.23 -12.86 16.49
CA LEU A 49 -22.12 -12.59 17.93
C LEU A 49 -23.15 -13.42 18.71
N ASP A 50 -24.38 -13.51 18.20
CA ASP A 50 -25.44 -14.34 18.76
C ASP A 50 -25.06 -15.83 18.76
N GLU A 51 -24.52 -16.35 17.65
CA GLU A 51 -23.99 -17.72 17.56
C GLU A 51 -22.89 -18.02 18.60
N LEU A 52 -22.14 -16.98 18.99
CA LEU A 52 -21.05 -17.08 19.97
C LEU A 52 -21.50 -16.79 21.40
N GLY A 53 -22.78 -16.45 21.61
CA GLY A 53 -23.34 -16.08 22.92
C GLY A 53 -22.79 -14.76 23.47
N VAL A 54 -22.29 -13.87 22.62
CA VAL A 54 -21.74 -12.56 23.02
C VAL A 54 -22.87 -11.54 23.01
N THR A 55 -23.37 -11.18 24.19
CA THR A 55 -24.54 -10.29 24.35
C THR A 55 -24.21 -8.91 24.92
N ASP A 56 -22.98 -8.71 25.39
CA ASP A 56 -22.51 -7.50 26.09
C ASP A 56 -21.81 -6.48 25.17
N VAL A 57 -21.80 -6.74 23.86
CA VAL A 57 -21.15 -5.91 22.85
C VAL A 57 -22.19 -5.32 21.91
N ALA A 58 -22.35 -4.00 21.92
CA ALA A 58 -23.20 -3.32 20.95
C ALA A 58 -22.59 -3.42 19.54
N VAL A 59 -23.42 -3.54 18.51
CA VAL A 59 -22.99 -3.61 17.11
C VAL A 59 -23.66 -2.50 16.32
N ILE A 60 -22.88 -1.80 15.50
CA ILE A 60 -23.40 -0.85 14.53
C ILE A 60 -22.66 -0.97 13.21
N GLY A 61 -23.30 -0.55 12.13
CA GLY A 61 -22.66 -0.31 10.83
C GLY A 61 -22.56 1.17 10.55
N LEU A 62 -21.51 1.55 9.82
CA LEU A 62 -21.39 2.90 9.28
C LEU A 62 -21.27 2.83 7.76
N ALA A 63 -22.33 3.25 7.06
CA ALA A 63 -22.39 3.20 5.61
C ALA A 63 -21.82 4.50 4.98
N LYS A 64 -21.05 4.35 3.89
CA LYS A 64 -20.29 5.46 3.28
C LYS A 64 -21.10 6.58 2.63
N ARG A 65 -22.34 6.32 2.20
CA ARG A 65 -23.05 7.29 1.33
C ARG A 65 -23.53 8.53 2.08
N LEU A 66 -23.92 8.40 3.35
CA LEU A 66 -24.39 9.51 4.19
C LEU A 66 -23.97 9.36 5.67
N GLU A 67 -22.96 8.53 5.95
CA GLU A 67 -22.55 8.18 7.33
C GLU A 67 -23.73 7.64 8.15
N GLU A 68 -24.60 6.88 7.48
CA GLU A 68 -25.79 6.28 8.06
C GLU A 68 -25.36 5.22 9.06
N VAL A 69 -25.91 5.33 10.27
CA VAL A 69 -25.64 4.37 11.35
C VAL A 69 -26.70 3.28 11.30
N TRP A 70 -26.28 2.07 10.97
CA TRP A 70 -27.15 0.90 10.89
C TRP A 70 -27.10 0.13 12.20
N VAL A 71 -28.25 -0.09 12.80
CA VAL A 71 -28.41 -0.91 14.01
C VAL A 71 -28.97 -2.27 13.59
N PRO A 72 -28.51 -3.40 14.19
CA PRO A 72 -29.03 -4.71 13.85
C PRO A 72 -30.55 -4.78 14.01
N SER A 73 -31.21 -5.48 13.08
CA SER A 73 -32.66 -5.70 13.09
C SER A 73 -33.55 -4.46 12.95
N GLU A 74 -32.97 -3.26 12.80
CA GLU A 74 -33.72 -2.04 12.49
C GLU A 74 -33.89 -1.90 10.97
N PRO A 75 -35.10 -1.52 10.49
CA PRO A 75 -35.39 -1.38 9.07
C PRO A 75 -34.72 -0.15 8.46
N ASP A 76 -34.59 0.92 9.26
CA ASP A 76 -34.11 2.23 8.83
C ASP A 76 -32.83 2.61 9.60
N PRO A 77 -31.91 3.34 8.95
CA PRO A 77 -30.71 3.82 9.62
C PRO A 77 -30.99 5.00 10.56
N VAL A 78 -30.16 5.13 11.58
CA VAL A 78 -30.07 6.33 12.40
C VAL A 78 -29.26 7.39 11.66
N ILE A 79 -29.88 8.54 11.41
CA ILE A 79 -29.25 9.68 10.75
C ILE A 79 -28.83 10.71 11.80
N PHE A 80 -27.53 10.97 11.90
CA PHE A 80 -27.01 12.01 12.79
C PHE A 80 -27.06 13.40 12.11
N PRO A 81 -27.28 14.48 12.90
CA PRO A 81 -27.04 15.84 12.42
C PRO A 81 -25.61 16.00 11.89
N ARG A 82 -25.44 16.74 10.79
CA ARG A 82 -24.13 16.92 10.13
C ARG A 82 -23.08 17.59 11.02
N ASN A 83 -23.51 18.33 12.02
CA ASN A 83 -22.68 19.02 13.01
C ASN A 83 -22.55 18.25 14.33
N SER A 84 -22.96 16.98 14.38
CA SER A 84 -22.89 16.17 15.60
C SER A 84 -21.46 15.68 15.85
N GLU A 85 -20.95 15.90 17.06
CA GLU A 85 -19.67 15.35 17.52
C GLU A 85 -19.61 13.82 17.44
N GLY A 86 -20.75 13.14 17.68
CA GLY A 86 -20.86 11.69 17.57
C GLY A 86 -20.59 11.19 16.15
N LEU A 87 -21.07 11.94 15.15
CA LEU A 87 -20.84 11.64 13.75
C LEU A 87 -19.36 11.78 13.38
N TYR A 88 -18.70 12.84 13.83
CA TYR A 88 -17.28 13.07 13.59
C TYR A 88 -16.40 11.98 14.23
N LEU A 89 -16.77 11.49 15.41
CA LEU A 89 -16.07 10.37 16.04
C LEU A 89 -16.18 9.09 15.19
N LEU A 90 -17.38 8.74 14.75
CA LEU A 90 -17.63 7.56 13.92
C LEU A 90 -16.88 7.62 12.59
N GLN A 91 -16.87 8.78 11.94
CA GLN A 91 -16.09 9.02 10.72
C GLN A 91 -14.60 8.77 10.96
N ARG A 92 -14.02 9.35 12.02
CA ARG A 92 -12.60 9.16 12.35
C ARG A 92 -12.25 7.70 12.63
N VAL A 93 -13.12 6.97 13.33
CA VAL A 93 -12.96 5.52 13.57
C VAL A 93 -12.96 4.75 12.25
N ARG A 94 -13.88 5.06 11.34
CA ARG A 94 -13.94 4.42 10.03
C ARG A 94 -12.71 4.74 9.19
N ASP A 95 -12.30 6.00 9.13
CA ASP A 95 -11.15 6.42 8.33
C ASP A 95 -9.87 5.75 8.83
N GLU A 96 -9.72 5.60 10.15
CA GLU A 96 -8.61 4.86 10.75
C GLU A 96 -8.67 3.36 10.41
N ALA A 97 -9.84 2.74 10.53
CA ALA A 97 -10.04 1.34 10.16
C ALA A 97 -9.76 1.10 8.67
N HIS A 98 -10.21 2.01 7.81
CA HIS A 98 -10.01 1.95 6.36
C HIS A 98 -8.54 2.17 5.98
N ARG A 99 -7.88 3.18 6.58
CA ARG A 99 -6.43 3.43 6.44
C ARG A 99 -5.63 2.21 6.85
N PHE A 100 -5.94 1.62 8.00
CA PHE A 100 -5.28 0.41 8.49
C PHE A 100 -5.49 -0.77 7.54
N ALA A 101 -6.73 -1.01 7.10
CA ALA A 101 -7.05 -2.10 6.19
C ALA A 101 -6.30 -1.96 4.86
N ILE A 102 -6.33 -0.78 4.23
CA ILE A 102 -5.60 -0.50 2.98
C ILE A 102 -4.10 -0.74 3.18
N SER A 103 -3.51 -0.16 4.23
CA SER A 103 -2.08 -0.25 4.50
C SER A 103 -1.65 -1.70 4.75
N TYR A 104 -2.42 -2.43 5.55
CA TYR A 104 -2.18 -3.84 5.84
C TYR A 104 -2.27 -4.71 4.58
N HIS A 105 -3.33 -4.55 3.77
CA HIS A 105 -3.50 -5.32 2.54
C HIS A 105 -2.43 -4.97 1.49
N ARG A 106 -2.04 -3.69 1.37
CA ARG A 106 -0.92 -3.26 0.52
C ARG A 106 0.38 -3.90 0.95
N SER A 107 0.71 -3.85 2.24
CA SER A 107 1.91 -4.48 2.81
C SER A 107 1.90 -6.00 2.59
N LYS A 108 0.78 -6.68 2.89
CA LYS A 108 0.63 -8.13 2.71
C LYS A 108 0.76 -8.55 1.24
N ARG A 109 0.14 -7.80 0.31
CA ARG A 109 0.26 -8.04 -1.13
C ARG A 109 1.70 -7.85 -1.60
N SER A 110 2.35 -6.75 -1.20
CA SER A 110 3.74 -6.48 -1.53
C SER A 110 4.64 -7.63 -1.07
N LYS A 111 4.49 -8.11 0.18
CA LYS A 111 5.23 -9.27 0.71
C LYS A 111 5.00 -10.57 -0.06
N ARG A 112 3.77 -10.83 -0.53
CA ARG A 112 3.48 -12.03 -1.33
C ARG A 112 4.09 -11.96 -2.73
N MET A 113 3.97 -10.82 -3.41
CA MET A 113 4.62 -10.61 -4.71
C MET A 113 6.15 -10.69 -4.58
N THR A 114 6.68 -10.17 -3.48
CA THR A 114 8.10 -10.27 -3.12
C THR A 114 8.57 -11.71 -3.02
N ALA A 115 7.86 -12.55 -2.25
CA ALA A 115 8.21 -13.96 -2.11
C ALA A 115 8.29 -14.62 -3.49
N SER A 116 7.26 -14.43 -4.31
CA SER A 116 7.17 -14.99 -5.66
C SER A 116 8.26 -14.50 -6.63
N ALA A 117 8.67 -13.23 -6.56
CA ALA A 117 9.70 -12.68 -7.45
C ALA A 117 11.13 -13.04 -7.00
N LEU A 118 11.35 -13.19 -5.70
CA LEU A 118 12.65 -13.58 -5.13
C LEU A 118 12.84 -15.11 -5.10
N ASP A 119 11.77 -15.90 -5.28
CA ASP A 119 11.81 -17.37 -5.43
C ASP A 119 12.57 -17.83 -6.68
N SER A 120 12.57 -17.03 -7.75
CA SER A 120 13.25 -17.37 -8.99
C SER A 120 14.76 -17.06 -8.99
N VAL A 121 15.28 -16.39 -7.95
CA VAL A 121 16.69 -15.99 -7.89
C VAL A 121 17.56 -17.15 -7.42
N ARG A 122 18.36 -17.70 -8.34
CA ARG A 122 19.33 -18.78 -8.04
C ARG A 122 20.32 -18.32 -6.97
N GLY A 123 20.44 -19.09 -5.88
CA GLY A 123 21.37 -18.81 -4.77
C GLY A 123 20.80 -17.92 -3.65
N LEU A 124 19.53 -17.50 -3.76
CA LEU A 124 18.83 -16.73 -2.73
C LEU A 124 17.92 -17.62 -1.87
N GLY A 125 18.47 -18.14 -0.77
CA GLY A 125 17.71 -18.92 0.20
C GLY A 125 16.76 -18.07 1.07
N GLU A 126 15.86 -18.74 1.81
CA GLU A 126 14.82 -18.11 2.63
C GLU A 126 15.37 -17.11 3.66
N GLN A 127 16.50 -17.43 4.31
CA GLN A 127 17.13 -16.55 5.29
C GLN A 127 17.61 -15.23 4.68
N ARG A 128 18.32 -15.31 3.54
CA ARG A 128 18.83 -14.14 2.81
C ARG A 128 17.69 -13.28 2.27
N ARG A 129 16.62 -13.92 1.77
CA ARG A 129 15.40 -13.22 1.36
C ARG A 129 14.78 -12.44 2.51
N LYS A 130 14.60 -13.10 3.67
CA LYS A 130 14.02 -12.45 4.84
C LYS A 130 14.88 -11.27 5.29
N ALA A 131 16.20 -11.39 5.26
CA ALA A 131 17.12 -10.30 5.56
C ALA A 131 16.90 -9.09 4.63
N LEU A 132 16.82 -9.31 3.31
CA LEU A 132 16.53 -8.25 2.34
C LEU A 132 15.16 -7.59 2.59
N VAL A 133 14.11 -8.37 2.78
CA VAL A 133 12.75 -7.83 3.00
C VAL A 133 12.66 -7.07 4.32
N THR A 134 13.36 -7.53 5.36
CA THR A 134 13.41 -6.83 6.66
C THR A 134 14.21 -5.53 6.55
N HIS A 135 15.34 -5.53 5.85
CA HIS A 135 16.20 -4.36 5.69
C HIS A 135 15.50 -3.26 4.88
N PHE A 136 14.97 -3.59 3.69
CA PHE A 136 14.35 -2.62 2.79
C PHE A 136 12.86 -2.39 3.07
N GLY A 137 12.23 -3.22 3.90
CA GLY A 137 10.82 -3.16 4.34
C GLY A 137 9.77 -3.50 3.27
N SER A 138 10.07 -3.32 1.98
CA SER A 138 9.20 -3.70 0.86
C SER A 138 9.99 -3.94 -0.43
N VAL A 139 9.45 -4.73 -1.36
CA VAL A 139 10.10 -4.93 -2.68
C VAL A 139 10.08 -3.71 -3.57
N ALA A 140 9.10 -2.81 -3.40
CA ALA A 140 9.12 -1.55 -4.13
C ALA A 140 10.40 -0.76 -3.82
N ARG A 141 10.77 -0.65 -2.54
CA ARG A 141 12.03 -0.03 -2.12
C ARG A 141 13.26 -0.84 -2.53
N LEU A 142 13.21 -2.18 -2.45
CA LEU A 142 14.32 -3.03 -2.91
C LEU A 142 14.56 -2.90 -4.42
N LYS A 143 13.53 -2.64 -5.21
CA LYS A 143 13.63 -2.41 -6.66
C LYS A 143 14.30 -1.08 -6.99
N GLU A 144 14.17 -0.09 -6.12
CA GLU A 144 14.75 1.25 -6.25
C GLU A 144 16.17 1.34 -5.68
N ALA A 145 16.59 0.34 -4.90
CA ALA A 145 17.89 0.31 -4.24
C ALA A 145 19.06 0.08 -5.20
N THR A 146 20.24 0.59 -4.84
CA THR A 146 21.47 0.33 -5.62
C THR A 146 22.09 -1.03 -5.28
N VAL A 147 23.05 -1.46 -6.09
CA VAL A 147 23.77 -2.72 -5.83
C VAL A 147 24.52 -2.66 -4.51
N GLU A 148 25.08 -1.50 -4.18
CA GLU A 148 25.86 -1.19 -2.97
C GLU A 148 24.97 -1.25 -1.72
N GLU A 149 23.76 -0.71 -1.81
CA GLU A 149 22.80 -0.80 -0.71
C GLU A 149 22.37 -2.25 -0.46
N ILE A 150 22.20 -3.04 -1.52
CA ILE A 150 21.79 -4.45 -1.40
C ILE A 150 22.92 -5.32 -0.83
N THR A 151 24.18 -5.05 -1.19
CA THR A 151 25.34 -5.77 -0.65
C THR A 151 25.67 -5.38 0.79
N ALA A 152 25.18 -4.25 1.29
CA ALA A 152 25.27 -3.91 2.71
C ALA A 152 24.51 -4.91 3.62
N VAL A 153 23.59 -5.71 3.06
CA VAL A 153 22.89 -6.75 3.80
C VAL A 153 23.80 -7.98 4.00
N PRO A 154 24.02 -8.43 5.26
CA PRO A 154 24.91 -9.55 5.55
C PRO A 154 24.59 -10.81 4.75
N GLY A 155 25.61 -11.39 4.12
CA GLY A 155 25.50 -12.62 3.35
C GLY A 155 24.95 -12.44 1.92
N ILE A 156 24.83 -11.21 1.42
CA ILE A 156 24.49 -10.89 0.03
C ILE A 156 25.74 -10.39 -0.70
N GLY A 157 26.19 -11.16 -1.70
CA GLY A 157 27.30 -10.74 -2.57
C GLY A 157 26.81 -9.93 -3.78
N VAL A 158 27.73 -9.23 -4.45
CA VAL A 158 27.47 -8.39 -5.64
C VAL A 158 26.71 -9.16 -6.74
N ALA A 159 27.10 -10.42 -7.00
CA ALA A 159 26.43 -11.25 -7.98
C ALA A 159 24.97 -11.53 -7.64
N THR A 160 24.67 -11.80 -6.36
CA THR A 160 23.30 -12.01 -5.87
C THR A 160 22.50 -10.72 -5.90
N ALA A 161 23.11 -9.58 -5.51
CA ALA A 161 22.47 -8.27 -5.56
C ALA A 161 22.01 -7.89 -6.98
N ARG A 162 22.88 -8.09 -7.98
CA ARG A 162 22.53 -7.90 -9.40
C ARG A 162 21.43 -8.84 -9.87
N ALA A 163 21.49 -10.12 -9.49
CA ALA A 163 20.46 -11.09 -9.84
C ALA A 163 19.08 -10.74 -9.22
N VAL A 164 19.08 -10.19 -8.01
CA VAL A 164 17.87 -9.69 -7.34
C VAL A 164 17.27 -8.50 -8.09
N LEU A 165 18.06 -7.47 -8.42
CA LEU A 165 17.56 -6.31 -9.17
C LEU A 165 17.03 -6.69 -10.56
N ALA A 166 17.74 -7.58 -11.26
CA ALA A 166 17.31 -8.11 -12.54
C ALA A 166 15.97 -8.85 -12.43
N ALA A 167 15.79 -9.71 -11.42
CA ALA A 167 14.53 -10.43 -11.20
C ALA A 167 13.35 -9.50 -10.84
N LEU A 168 13.63 -8.34 -10.23
CA LEU A 168 12.62 -7.34 -9.88
C LEU A 168 12.33 -6.33 -11.01
N GLY A 169 13.05 -6.41 -12.13
CA GLY A 169 12.92 -5.49 -13.27
C GLY A 169 13.29 -4.06 -12.91
N GLY A 170 14.20 -3.87 -11.94
CA GLY A 170 14.81 -2.58 -11.61
C GLY A 170 16.11 -2.42 -12.41
N GLY A 171 16.17 -1.39 -13.25
CA GLY A 171 17.44 -0.89 -13.78
C GLY A 171 18.01 0.14 -12.80
N PRO A 172 19.33 0.20 -12.59
CA PRO A 172 19.92 1.12 -11.63
C PRO A 172 19.52 2.57 -11.98
N PRO A 173 19.23 3.44 -11.00
CA PRO A 173 19.24 4.87 -11.23
C PRO A 173 20.65 5.21 -11.69
N VAL A 174 20.77 5.78 -12.89
CA VAL A 174 22.06 6.22 -13.44
C VAL A 174 22.62 7.27 -12.48
N GLU A 175 23.77 6.97 -11.88
CA GLU A 175 24.49 7.88 -11.00
C GLU A 175 24.79 9.19 -11.74
N SER A 176 24.24 10.29 -11.23
CA SER A 176 24.69 11.63 -11.63
C SER A 176 26.00 11.89 -10.89
N GLY A 177 27.13 11.65 -11.57
CA GLY A 177 28.47 11.86 -11.07
C GLY A 177 28.76 13.33 -10.76
N GLY A 178 29.17 13.60 -9.52
CA GLY A 178 29.74 14.86 -9.08
C GLY A 178 30.97 14.59 -8.22
N GLY A 179 32.12 14.36 -8.86
CA GLY A 179 33.44 14.38 -8.24
C GLY A 179 34.24 15.58 -8.78
N PRO A 180 35.04 16.26 -7.94
CA PRO A 180 35.69 17.53 -8.31
C PRO A 180 36.88 17.33 -9.28
N PRO A 181 37.27 18.36 -10.05
CA PRO A 181 38.32 18.23 -11.06
C PRO A 181 39.70 18.23 -10.40
N VAL A 182 40.56 17.30 -10.84
CA VAL A 182 42.00 17.32 -10.58
C VAL A 182 42.66 17.91 -11.82
N GLU A 183 43.36 19.02 -11.61
CA GLU A 183 44.23 19.68 -12.60
C GLU A 183 45.52 18.87 -12.81
N SER A 184 45.95 18.72 -14.07
CA SER A 184 47.37 18.65 -14.44
C SER A 184 47.56 18.79 -15.96
N GLU A 185 47.94 20.01 -16.36
CA GLU A 185 48.96 20.41 -17.34
C GLU A 185 49.23 19.59 -18.64
N SER A 186 49.12 20.30 -19.76
CA SER A 186 49.62 19.99 -21.12
C SER A 186 51.18 20.07 -21.20
N PRO A 187 51.85 19.63 -22.29
CA PRO A 187 51.93 20.50 -23.49
C PRO A 187 52.01 19.81 -24.88
N GLU A 188 51.50 20.57 -25.87
CA GLU A 188 52.02 20.85 -27.23
C GLU A 188 52.46 19.74 -28.23
N ASN A 189 51.82 19.67 -29.41
CA ASN A 189 52.24 20.33 -30.68
C ASN A 189 51.66 19.64 -31.94
N GLY A 190 51.17 20.44 -32.90
CA GLY A 190 51.16 20.09 -34.34
C GLY A 190 49.80 20.13 -35.07
N ASP A 191 49.45 21.28 -35.64
CA ASP A 191 48.58 21.48 -36.83
C ASP A 191 49.49 21.49 -38.10
N PRO A 192 49.05 21.52 -39.39
CA PRO A 192 47.69 21.64 -39.93
C PRO A 192 47.33 20.82 -41.21
N ARG A 193 46.03 20.79 -41.57
CA ARG A 193 45.44 21.19 -42.88
C ARG A 193 44.32 20.29 -43.45
N SER A 194 43.41 21.02 -44.12
CA SER A 194 42.38 20.67 -45.12
C SER A 194 41.08 20.05 -44.62
N GLU A 195 39.89 20.44 -45.07
CA GLU A 195 39.41 21.52 -45.96
C GLU A 195 37.87 21.41 -45.97
N ASN A 196 37.18 22.56 -46.06
CA ASN A 196 35.94 22.84 -46.79
C ASN A 196 34.71 21.90 -46.73
N GLY A 197 33.56 22.48 -46.34
CA GLY A 197 32.24 21.94 -46.69
C GLY A 197 31.07 22.71 -46.07
N ALA A 198 30.54 23.68 -46.81
CA ALA A 198 29.46 24.60 -46.44
C ALA A 198 28.03 24.02 -46.57
N GLY A 199 27.06 24.70 -45.94
CA GLY A 199 25.62 24.65 -46.25
C GLY A 199 24.75 24.65 -44.98
N LEU A 200 24.24 25.78 -44.48
CA LEU A 200 22.96 26.43 -44.85
C LEU A 200 21.80 25.42 -45.05
N GLY A 201 20.61 25.54 -44.48
CA GLY A 201 19.96 26.63 -43.77
C GLY A 201 18.47 26.28 -43.62
N ASP A 202 17.88 26.87 -42.59
CA ASP A 202 16.47 26.91 -42.21
C ASP A 202 15.50 27.26 -43.36
N SER A 203 14.32 26.64 -43.38
CA SER A 203 13.07 27.34 -43.74
C SER A 203 11.80 26.51 -43.46
N GLY A 204 10.84 27.14 -42.78
CA GLY A 204 9.48 27.21 -43.35
C GLY A 204 8.39 26.29 -42.79
N ARG A 205 7.71 26.78 -41.74
CA ARG A 205 6.31 26.45 -41.38
C ARG A 205 5.35 26.59 -42.60
N PRO A 206 4.16 25.94 -42.58
CA PRO A 206 2.98 26.66 -42.09
C PRO A 206 1.97 25.83 -41.29
N GLN A 207 1.24 26.56 -40.43
CA GLN A 207 0.01 26.15 -39.77
C GLN A 207 -1.18 26.20 -40.75
N ARG A 208 -2.20 25.36 -40.54
CA ARG A 208 -3.64 25.63 -40.75
C ARG A 208 -4.42 24.49 -40.08
N LEU A 209 -5.20 24.71 -39.02
CA LEU A 209 -6.45 25.46 -38.90
C LEU A 209 -7.66 24.74 -39.54
N SER A 210 -8.57 24.35 -38.64
CA SER A 210 -10.03 24.53 -38.71
C SER A 210 -10.95 23.34 -39.02
N ARG A 211 -11.96 23.29 -38.15
CA ARG A 211 -13.39 22.96 -38.31
C ARG A 211 -13.80 21.52 -38.04
N MET A 212 -14.67 21.22 -37.05
CA MET A 212 -15.97 21.82 -36.66
C MET A 212 -17.09 21.44 -37.64
N ILE A 213 -17.82 20.39 -37.28
CA ILE A 213 -19.20 19.98 -37.62
C ILE A 213 -19.56 19.06 -36.43
N ASP A 214 -20.50 19.26 -35.51
CA ASP A 214 -21.81 19.93 -35.44
C ASP A 214 -22.93 19.25 -36.23
N ALA A 215 -23.70 18.40 -35.54
CA ALA A 215 -25.09 17.97 -35.78
C ALA A 215 -25.32 16.68 -34.96
N GLY A 216 -26.33 16.51 -34.11
CA GLY A 216 -27.58 17.22 -33.97
C GLY A 216 -28.71 16.18 -33.86
N CYS A 217 -29.66 16.45 -32.95
CA CYS A 217 -31.02 15.87 -32.88
C CYS A 217 -31.16 14.39 -32.45
N ARG A 218 -32.21 13.94 -31.77
CA ARG A 218 -33.37 14.54 -31.06
C ARG A 218 -34.08 13.36 -30.36
N ASP A 219 -34.70 13.68 -29.22
CA ASP A 219 -36.06 13.35 -28.74
C ASP A 219 -36.64 11.92 -28.66
N ASP A 220 -37.22 11.72 -27.47
CA ASP A 220 -38.52 11.14 -27.10
C ASP A 220 -38.78 9.62 -27.11
N GLY A 221 -39.17 9.17 -25.91
CA GLY A 221 -39.75 7.89 -25.53
C GLY A 221 -40.03 7.85 -24.04
#